data_AF-A0A133MNE3-F1
#
_entry.id   AF-A0A133MNE3-F1
#
_cell.length_a   1.000
_cell.length_b   1.000
_cell.length_c   1.000
_cell.angle_alpha   90.00
_cell.angle_beta   90.00
_cell.angle_gamma   90.00
#
_symmetry.space_group_name_H-M   'P 1'
#
loop_
_entity.id
_entity.type
_entity.pdbx_description
1 polymer ?
#
loop_
_entity_poly.entity_id
_entity_poly.type
_entity_poly.pdbx_seq_one_letter_code
_entity_poly.pdbx_strand_id
1 'polypeptide(L)' 'MSIAIILDYERLKRGFTQQQFADFLGVARGTLSHHLTGRSISPKYIKIYSEKLDIDLANIYLKEKENKQ' A
#
# COMPACT_ATOMS: atom_id res chain seq x y z
N MET A 1 -6.77 -3.17 -10.61
CA MET A 1 -5.62 -3.67 -9.84
C MET A 1 -5.72 -3.04 -8.45
N SER A 2 -5.68 -3.82 -7.37
CA SER A 2 -5.90 -3.24 -6.04
C SER A 2 -4.62 -2.62 -5.46
N ILE A 3 -4.74 -1.63 -4.58
CA ILE A 3 -3.60 -1.05 -3.85
C ILE A 3 -2.80 -2.14 -3.12
N ALA A 4 -3.47 -3.16 -2.56
CA ALA A 4 -2.81 -4.29 -1.91
C ALA A 4 -1.87 -5.05 -2.86
N ILE A 5 -2.30 -5.29 -4.10
CA ILE A 5 -1.48 -5.95 -5.13
C ILE A 5 -0.28 -5.07 -5.51
N ILE A 6 -0.47 -3.75 -5.63
CA ILE A 6 0.62 -2.81 -5.96
C ILE A 6 1.67 -2.80 -4.86
N LEU A 7 1.23 -2.74 -3.59
CA LEU A 7 2.14 -2.79 -2.45
C LEU A 7 2.93 -4.10 -2.41
N ASP A 8 2.27 -5.24 -2.65
CA ASP A 8 2.96 -6.53 -2.63
C ASP A 8 3.92 -6.68 -3.83
N TYR A 9 3.55 -6.15 -5.00
CA TYR A 9 4.43 -6.08 -6.16
C TYR A 9 5.68 -5.25 -5.87
N GLU A 10 5.55 -4.04 -5.32
CA GLU A 10 6.70 -3.18 -5.01
C GLU A 10 7.61 -3.79 -3.94
N ARG A 11 7.04 -4.53 -2.98
CA ARG A 11 7.77 -5.34 -1.99
C ARG A 11 8.61 -6.43 -2.67
N LEU A 12 7.98 -7.24 -3.52
CA LEU A 12 8.62 -8.37 -4.20
C LEU A 12 9.70 -7.89 -5.17
N LYS A 13 9.43 -6.82 -5.92
CA LYS A 13 10.38 -6.17 -6.84
C LYS A 13 11.67 -5.72 -6.14
N ARG A 14 11.58 -5.33 -4.86
CA ARG A 14 12.74 -4.96 -4.02
C ARG A 14 13.39 -6.14 -3.30
N GLY A 15 12.83 -7.34 -3.39
CA GLY A 15 13.30 -8.49 -2.63
C GLY A 15 13.11 -8.35 -1.11
N PHE A 16 12.14 -7.53 -0.68
CA PHE A 16 11.94 -7.27 0.75
C PHE A 16 11.03 -8.32 1.41
N THR A 17 11.39 -8.72 2.62
CA THR A 17 10.45 -9.30 3.56
C THR A 17 9.38 -8.28 3.95
N GLN A 18 8.29 -8.75 4.55
CA GLN A 18 7.25 -7.85 5.02
C GLN A 18 7.74 -6.87 6.10
N GLN A 19 8.67 -7.29 6.97
CA GLN A 19 9.25 -6.40 7.98
C GLN A 19 10.09 -5.31 7.32
N GLN A 20 11.02 -5.67 6.43
CA GLN A 20 11.87 -4.70 5.73
C GLN A 20 11.06 -3.70 4.92
N PHE A 21 9.96 -4.13 4.29
CA PHE A 21 9.10 -3.21 3.56
C PHE A 21 8.31 -2.30 4.49
N ALA A 22 7.87 -2.79 5.65
CA ALA A 22 7.25 -1.93 6.67
C ALA A 22 8.23 -0.87 7.18
N ASP A 23 9.49 -1.26 7.42
CA ASP A 23 10.56 -0.36 7.85
C ASP A 23 10.86 0.70 6.77
N PHE A 24 10.95 0.28 5.51
CA PHE A 24 11.12 1.18 4.35
C PHE A 24 10.00 2.22 4.25
N LEU A 25 8.75 1.76 4.38
CA LEU A 25 7.55 2.60 4.34
C LEU A 25 7.39 3.46 5.60
N GLY A 26 8.10 3.16 6.69
CA GLY A 26 7.98 3.87 7.97
C GLY A 26 6.66 3.56 8.70
N VAL A 27 6.17 2.32 8.61
CA VAL A 27 4.93 1.88 9.27
C VAL A 27 5.15 0.60 10.08
N ALA A 28 4.27 0.30 11.03
CA ALA A 28 4.34 -0.96 11.75
C ALA A 28 4.05 -2.16 10.82
N ARG A 29 4.78 -3.28 11.00
CA ARG A 29 4.58 -4.51 10.20
C ARG A 29 3.13 -5.01 10.24
N GLY A 30 2.49 -4.98 11.41
CA GLY A 30 1.09 -5.40 11.55
C GLY A 30 0.12 -4.54 10.73
N THR A 31 0.36 -3.22 10.70
CA THR A 31 -0.38 -2.29 9.85
C THR A 31 -0.21 -2.63 8.37
N LEU A 32 1.03 -2.83 7.91
CA LEU A 32 1.29 -3.26 6.54
C LEU A 32 0.59 -4.60 6.22
N SER A 33 0.60 -5.56 7.15
CA SER A 33 -0.07 -6.84 6.97
C SER A 33 -1.58 -6.71 6.74
N HIS A 34 -2.23 -5.82 7.47
CA HIS A 34 -3.65 -5.55 7.25
C HIS A 34 -3.91 -4.94 5.86
N HIS A 35 -3.04 -4.03 5.42
CA HIS A 35 -3.18 -3.40 4.10
C HIS A 35 -2.90 -4.40 2.95
N LEU A 36 -1.91 -5.28 3.08
CA LEU A 36 -1.62 -6.33 2.09
C LEU A 36 -2.73 -7.40 1.99
N THR A 37 -3.47 -7.64 3.08
CA THR A 37 -4.62 -8.55 3.10
C THR A 37 -5.92 -7.89 2.62
N GLY A 38 -5.85 -6.66 2.11
CA GLY A 38 -6.98 -5.98 1.49
C GLY A 38 -7.95 -5.32 2.46
N ARG A 39 -7.57 -5.13 3.73
CA ARG A 39 -8.35 -4.29 4.66
C ARG A 39 -8.34 -2.83 4.21
N SER A 40 -9.32 -2.06 4.70
CA SER A 40 -9.42 -0.64 4.40
C SER A 40 -8.13 0.10 4.80
N ILE A 41 -7.61 0.89 3.86
CA ILE A 41 -6.44 1.73 4.05
C ILE A 41 -6.94 3.16 4.28
N SER A 42 -6.51 3.80 5.36
CA SER A 42 -6.87 5.20 5.61
C SER A 42 -6.07 6.14 4.70
N PRO A 43 -6.59 7.34 4.38
CA PRO A 43 -5.90 8.31 3.54
C PRO A 43 -4.47 8.66 4.00
N LYS A 44 -4.22 8.63 5.31
CA LYS A 44 -2.87 8.83 5.89
C LYS A 44 -1.86 7.85 5.30
N TYR A 45 -2.19 6.56 5.26
CA TYR A 45 -1.30 5.53 4.75
C TYR A 45 -1.17 5.58 3.24
N ILE A 46 -2.24 5.93 2.53
CA ILE A 46 -2.18 6.15 1.08
C ILE A 46 -1.16 7.23 0.74
N LYS A 47 -1.18 8.36 1.46
CA LYS A 47 -0.20 9.43 1.29
C LYS A 47 1.24 8.93 1.54
N ILE A 48 1.48 8.30 2.69
CA ILE A 48 2.81 7.77 3.05
C ILE A 48 3.34 6.82 1.97
N TYR A 49 2.50 5.89 1.53
CA TYR A 49 2.90 4.90 0.53
C TYR A 49 3.14 5.54 -0.84
N SER A 50 2.34 6.54 -1.21
CA SER A 50 2.51 7.28 -2.46
C SER A 50 3.86 7.99 -2.49
N GLU A 51 4.20 8.70 -1.42
CA GLU A 51 5.47 9.43 -1.29
C GLU A 51 6.69 8.49 -1.27
N LYS A 52 6.58 7.36 -0.58
CA LYS A 52 7.68 6.39 -0.47
C LYS A 52 7.95 5.59 -1.73
N LEU A 53 6.90 5.33 -2.52
CA LEU A 53 6.99 4.51 -3.73
C LEU A 53 7.08 5.33 -5.01
N ASP A 54 6.82 6.64 -4.93
CA ASP A 54 6.67 7.53 -6.08
C ASP A 54 5.55 7.04 -7.03
N ILE A 55 4.39 6.70 -6.43
CA ILE A 55 3.21 6.20 -7.13
C ILE A 55 1.98 6.97 -6.66
N ASP A 56 1.13 7.41 -7.59
CA ASP A 56 -0.16 8.05 -7.25
C ASP A 56 -1.21 7.02 -6.81
N LEU A 57 -1.09 6.54 -5.57
CA LEU A 57 -2.06 5.60 -4.99
C LEU A 57 -3.38 6.29 -4.64
N ALA A 58 -3.42 7.62 -4.54
CA ALA A 58 -4.65 8.36 -4.27
C ALA A 58 -5.63 8.27 -5.44
N ASN A 59 -5.15 8.47 -6.68
CA ASN A 59 -5.96 8.28 -7.88
C ASN A 59 -6.50 6.84 -8.00
N ILE A 60 -5.67 5.85 -7.69
CA ILE A 60 -6.07 4.44 -7.70
C ILE A 60 -7.15 4.18 -6.65
N TYR A 61 -6.98 4.72 -5.44
CA TYR A 61 -7.96 4.61 -4.36
C TYR A 61 -9.33 5.19 -4.72
N LEU A 62 -9.37 6.35 -5.39
CA LEU A 62 -10.60 6.98 -5.83
C LEU A 62 -11.33 6.12 -6.87
N LYS A 63 -10.60 5.62 -7.87
CA LYS A 63 -11.14 4.70 -8.89
C LYS A 63 -11.67 3.41 -8.26
N GLU A 64 -10.99 2.85 -7.26
CA GLU A 64 -11.49 1.67 -6.55
C GLU A 64 -12.79 1.94 -5.79
N LYS A 65 -12.99 3.15 -5.26
CA LYS A 65 -14.22 3.54 -4.59
C LYS A 65 -15.38 3.74 -5.55
N GLU A 66 -15.13 4.35 -6.70
CA GLU A 66 -16.13 4.55 -7.75
C GLU A 66 -16.63 3.21 -8.30
N ASN A 67 -15.74 2.24 -8.54
CA ASN A 67 -16.10 0.92 -9.05
C ASN A 67 -16.83 0.01 -8.04
N LYS A 68 -16.94 0.41 -6.77
CA LYS A 68 -17.66 -0.33 -5.72
C LYS A 68 -19.06 0.22 -5.45
N GLN A 69 -19.43 1.33 -6.10
CA GLN A 69 -20.78 1.88 -6.11
C GLN A 69 -21.56 1.32 -7.30
#